data_AF-A0A2E4GP19-F1
#
_entry.id   AF-A0A2E4GP19-F1
#
_cell.length_a   1.000
_cell.length_b   1.000
_cell.length_c   1.000
_cell.angle_alpha   90.00
_cell.angle_beta   90.00
_cell.angle_gamma   90.00
#
_symmetry.space_group_name_H-M   'P 1'
#
loop_
_entity.id
_entity.type
_entity.pdbx_description
1 polymer ?
#
loop_
_entity_poly.entity_id
_entity_poly.type
_entity_poly.pdbx_seq_one_letter_code
_entity_poly.pdbx_strand_id
1 'polypeptide(L)'
;MTEKEELVTRWIDGELNAEQEIEFSKLKESDPDLCASLKATAENVREVLRSEFNSDAEVPYGDFFNSQIEKRIRQSQAKESEVRGVLNAGLIWIKSPFTWAAASAFCLLLFLSNENVNSTVVSTYSPDPSVSIVSAGFNEEAGATVIKLEGLERIPDDTDFSVNHIVSYDRLGPPGFVHFYNKQDEVVYIMETDEHGLPNVF
;
A
#
# COMPACT_ATOMS: atom_id res chain seq x y z
N MET A 1 -23.28 6.83 -27.25
CA MET A 1 -22.53 5.79 -26.56
C MET A 1 -23.50 4.68 -26.22
N THR A 2 -23.33 3.51 -26.80
CA THR A 2 -24.07 2.30 -26.42
C THR A 2 -23.39 1.62 -25.23
N GLU A 3 -24.11 0.79 -24.47
CA GLU A 3 -23.54 0.04 -23.33
C GLU A 3 -22.33 -0.81 -23.74
N LYS A 4 -22.36 -1.36 -24.96
CA LYS A 4 -21.24 -2.13 -25.54
C LYS A 4 -20.01 -1.26 -25.80
N GLU A 5 -20.20 -0.06 -26.35
CA GLU A 5 -19.09 0.90 -26.57
C GLU A 5 -18.49 1.40 -25.25
N GLU A 6 -19.34 1.64 -24.24
CA GLU A 6 -18.88 2.01 -22.90
C GLU A 6 -18.05 0.90 -22.25
N LEU A 7 -18.50 -0.35 -22.35
CA LEU A 7 -17.77 -1.51 -21.84
C LEU A 7 -16.40 -1.67 -22.49
N VAL A 8 -16.30 -1.48 -23.82
CA VAL A 8 -15.02 -1.50 -24.54
C VAL A 8 -14.14 -0.31 -24.16
N THR A 9 -14.72 0.86 -23.92
CA THR A 9 -13.97 2.06 -23.49
C THR A 9 -13.37 1.84 -22.10
N ARG A 10 -14.15 1.34 -21.14
CA ARG A 10 -13.65 1.01 -19.80
C ARG A 10 -12.60 -0.10 -19.82
N TRP A 11 -12.71 -1.03 -20.76
CA TRP A 11 -11.65 -2.01 -21.00
C TRP A 11 -10.35 -1.37 -21.49
N ILE A 12 -10.43 -0.42 -22.43
CA ILE A 12 -9.26 0.34 -22.91
C ILE A 12 -8.61 1.12 -21.77
N ASP A 13 -9.41 1.69 -20.87
CA ASP A 13 -8.94 2.49 -19.73
C ASP A 13 -8.44 1.63 -18.54
N GLY A 14 -8.68 0.31 -18.56
CA GLY A 14 -8.29 -0.61 -17.48
C GLY A 14 -9.20 -0.55 -16.24
N GLU A 15 -10.43 -0.05 -16.39
CA GLU A 15 -11.39 0.19 -15.30
C GLU A 15 -12.53 -0.84 -15.25
N LEU A 16 -12.30 -2.06 -15.75
CA LEU A 16 -13.29 -3.14 -15.64
C LEU A 16 -13.32 -3.69 -14.21
N ASN A 17 -14.52 -4.01 -13.74
CA ASN A 17 -14.70 -4.88 -12.58
C ASN A 17 -14.82 -6.35 -13.02
N ALA A 18 -14.82 -7.28 -12.06
CA ALA A 18 -14.82 -8.72 -12.33
C ALA A 18 -16.06 -9.18 -13.12
N GLU A 19 -17.23 -8.60 -12.88
CA GLU A 19 -18.44 -8.91 -13.63
C GLU A 19 -18.35 -8.45 -15.10
N GLN A 20 -17.79 -7.26 -15.31
CA GLN A 20 -17.62 -6.65 -16.62
C GLN A 20 -16.53 -7.31 -17.45
N GLU A 21 -15.50 -7.91 -16.84
CA GLU A 21 -14.51 -8.72 -17.56
C GLU A 21 -15.15 -9.94 -18.25
N ILE A 22 -16.10 -10.58 -17.58
CA ILE A 22 -16.85 -11.71 -18.14
C ILE A 22 -17.75 -11.24 -19.29
N GLU A 23 -18.41 -10.11 -19.13
CA GLU A 23 -19.26 -9.51 -20.16
C GLU A 23 -18.45 -9.07 -21.38
N PHE A 24 -17.30 -8.42 -21.15
CA PHE A 24 -16.39 -8.01 -22.21
C PHE A 24 -15.83 -9.22 -22.97
N SER A 25 -15.50 -10.31 -22.29
CA SER A 25 -15.03 -11.54 -22.93
C SER A 25 -16.08 -12.11 -23.90
N LYS A 26 -17.35 -12.15 -23.48
CA LYS A 26 -18.47 -12.56 -24.35
C LYS A 26 -18.65 -11.58 -25.52
N LEU A 27 -18.55 -10.27 -25.26
CA LEU A 27 -18.68 -9.26 -26.29
C LEU A 27 -17.57 -9.40 -27.34
N LYS A 28 -16.33 -9.60 -26.92
CA LYS A 28 -15.16 -9.81 -27.78
C LYS A 28 -15.28 -11.05 -28.66
N GLU A 29 -15.90 -12.12 -28.15
CA GLU A 29 -16.22 -13.31 -28.96
C GLU A 29 -17.36 -13.06 -29.96
N SER A 30 -18.38 -12.28 -29.55
CA SER A 30 -19.57 -12.02 -30.37
C SER A 30 -19.36 -10.97 -31.47
N ASP A 31 -18.52 -9.97 -31.21
CA ASP A 31 -18.29 -8.82 -32.10
C ASP A 31 -16.84 -8.31 -31.93
N PRO A 32 -15.85 -9.07 -32.44
CA PRO A 32 -14.44 -8.69 -32.36
C PRO A 32 -14.12 -7.41 -33.15
N ASP A 33 -14.87 -7.11 -34.21
CA ASP A 33 -14.64 -5.96 -35.08
C ASP A 33 -14.97 -4.64 -34.38
N LEU A 34 -16.05 -4.60 -33.60
CA LEU A 34 -16.36 -3.46 -32.73
C LEU A 34 -15.24 -3.18 -31.74
N CYS A 35 -14.75 -4.21 -31.04
CA CYS A 35 -13.64 -4.09 -30.09
C CYS A 35 -12.35 -3.61 -30.77
N ALA A 36 -12.03 -4.15 -31.94
CA ALA A 36 -10.84 -3.78 -32.71
C ALA A 36 -10.91 -2.33 -33.21
N SER A 37 -12.06 -1.88 -33.73
CA SER A 37 -12.24 -0.53 -34.25
C SER A 37 -12.14 0.55 -33.16
N LEU A 38 -12.78 0.33 -32.00
CA LEU A 38 -12.70 1.25 -30.87
C LEU A 38 -11.29 1.32 -30.29
N LYS A 39 -10.61 0.16 -30.16
CA LYS A 39 -9.21 0.12 -29.73
C LYS A 39 -8.30 0.87 -30.70
N ALA A 40 -8.45 0.65 -32.01
CA ALA A 40 -7.66 1.34 -33.02
C ALA A 40 -7.88 2.86 -32.97
N THR A 41 -9.12 3.30 -32.72
CA THR A 41 -9.44 4.72 -32.56
C THR A 41 -8.77 5.31 -31.33
N ALA A 42 -8.82 4.62 -30.19
CA ALA A 42 -8.19 5.07 -28.95
C ALA A 42 -6.65 5.15 -29.08
N GLU A 43 -6.02 4.15 -29.70
CA GLU A 43 -4.57 4.19 -29.94
C GLU A 43 -4.17 5.31 -30.91
N ASN A 44 -4.98 5.57 -31.95
CA ASN A 44 -4.71 6.70 -32.86
C ASN A 44 -4.76 8.04 -32.12
N VAL A 45 -5.79 8.26 -31.28
CA VAL A 45 -5.89 9.48 -30.46
C VAL A 45 -4.69 9.59 -29.52
N ARG A 46 -4.31 8.49 -28.87
CA ARG A 46 -3.15 8.44 -27.98
C ARG A 46 -1.85 8.78 -28.72
N GLU A 47 -1.67 8.25 -29.93
CA GLU A 47 -0.50 8.53 -30.77
C GLU A 47 -0.44 10.01 -31.18
N VAL A 48 -1.57 10.59 -31.63
CA VAL A 48 -1.66 12.01 -31.96
C VAL A 48 -1.32 12.87 -30.75
N LEU A 49 -1.94 12.62 -29.59
CA LEU A 49 -1.67 13.36 -28.36
C LEU A 49 -0.20 13.25 -27.95
N ARG A 50 0.40 12.06 -28.09
CA ARG A 50 1.81 11.83 -27.76
C ARG A 50 2.76 12.51 -28.74
N SER A 51 2.41 12.57 -30.03
CA SER A 51 3.21 13.23 -31.07
C SER A 51 3.24 14.76 -30.91
N GLU A 52 2.14 15.34 -30.41
CA GLU A 52 2.03 16.77 -30.13
C GLU A 52 2.59 17.15 -28.75
N PHE A 53 2.80 16.18 -27.87
CA PHE A 53 3.35 16.41 -26.54
C PHE A 53 4.88 16.51 -26.59
N ASN A 54 5.39 17.70 -26.31
CA ASN A 54 6.84 17.93 -26.18
C ASN A 54 7.33 17.46 -24.81
N SER A 55 7.82 16.22 -24.72
CA SER A 55 8.35 15.62 -23.49
C SER A 55 9.62 16.29 -22.95
N ASP A 56 10.36 16.99 -23.80
CA ASP A 56 11.63 17.63 -23.46
C ASP A 56 11.45 19.06 -22.90
N ALA A 57 10.22 19.56 -22.88
CA ALA A 57 9.92 20.84 -22.27
C ALA A 57 9.87 20.71 -20.75
N GLU A 58 10.75 21.42 -20.05
CA GLU A 58 10.72 21.51 -18.60
C GLU A 58 9.35 22.05 -18.15
N VAL A 59 8.67 21.29 -17.29
CA VAL A 59 7.34 21.66 -16.80
C VAL A 59 7.43 23.00 -16.06
N PRO A 60 6.70 24.04 -16.49
CA PRO A 60 6.72 25.32 -15.82
C PRO A 60 6.34 25.15 -14.34
N TYR A 61 7.18 25.63 -13.44
CA TYR A 61 6.99 25.52 -11.99
C TYR A 61 6.95 24.06 -11.46
N GLY A 62 7.76 23.15 -12.00
CA GLY A 62 7.89 21.77 -11.51
C GLY A 62 8.09 21.67 -9.98
N ASP A 63 8.85 22.59 -9.38
CA ASP A 63 9.06 22.67 -7.94
C ASP A 63 7.78 22.91 -7.15
N PHE A 64 6.82 23.67 -7.70
CA PHE A 64 5.53 23.87 -7.05
C PHE A 64 4.75 22.55 -6.98
N PHE A 65 4.70 21.79 -8.08
CA PHE A 65 4.05 20.47 -8.10
C PHE A 65 4.73 19.51 -7.14
N ASN A 66 6.07 19.44 -7.16
CA ASN A 66 6.85 18.63 -6.24
C ASN A 66 6.56 19.00 -4.78
N SER A 67 6.50 20.28 -4.44
CA SER A 67 6.17 20.74 -3.09
C SER A 67 4.74 20.35 -2.66
N GLN A 68 3.77 20.36 -3.57
CA GLN A 68 2.40 19.93 -3.27
C GLN A 68 2.29 18.41 -3.11
N ILE A 69 3.03 17.64 -3.92
CA ILE A 69 3.11 16.18 -3.80
C ILE A 69 3.75 15.82 -2.47
N GLU A 70 4.92 16.38 -2.14
CA GLU A 70 5.58 16.17 -0.85
C GLU A 70 4.68 16.56 0.32
N LYS A 71 3.98 17.68 0.23
CA LYS A 71 3.05 18.12 1.27
C LYS A 71 1.93 17.10 1.46
N ARG A 72 1.34 16.57 0.39
CA ARG A 72 0.31 15.52 0.48
C ARG A 72 0.86 14.23 1.06
N ILE A 73 2.04 13.78 0.66
CA ILE A 73 2.70 12.58 1.20
C ILE A 73 2.90 12.75 2.71
N ARG A 74 3.48 13.89 3.14
CA ARG A 74 3.69 14.19 4.56
C ARG A 74 2.37 14.27 5.33
N GLN A 75 1.31 14.84 4.75
CA GLN A 75 0.00 14.89 5.40
C GLN A 75 -0.65 13.53 5.54
N SER A 76 -0.53 12.65 4.53
CA SER A 76 -1.02 11.27 4.61
C SER A 76 -0.28 10.48 5.69
N GLN A 77 1.05 10.58 5.75
CA GLN A 77 1.85 9.96 6.81
C GLN A 77 1.58 10.56 8.19
N ALA A 78 1.41 11.88 8.28
CA ALA A 78 1.10 12.56 9.54
C ALA A 78 -0.27 12.14 10.09
N LYS A 79 -1.27 11.98 9.22
CA LYS A 79 -2.62 11.53 9.59
C LYS A 79 -2.64 10.10 10.13
N GLU A 80 -1.73 9.24 9.67
CA GLU A 80 -1.51 7.91 10.25
C GLU A 80 -0.89 7.98 11.66
N SER A 81 -0.06 9.00 11.93
CA SER A 81 0.61 9.19 13.23
C SER A 81 -0.20 9.99 14.26
N GLU A 82 -1.12 10.86 13.86
CA GLU A 82 -1.88 11.75 14.77
C GLU A 82 -2.90 10.99 15.64
N VAL A 83 -3.34 9.80 15.21
CA VAL A 83 -4.21 8.91 15.99
C VAL A 83 -3.57 8.46 17.32
N ARG A 84 -2.23 8.50 17.44
CA ARG A 84 -1.51 8.15 18.68
C ARG A 84 -1.32 9.31 19.66
N GLY A 85 -1.46 10.57 19.23
CA GLY A 85 -1.07 11.75 20.02
C GLY A 85 -2.16 12.35 20.93
N VAL A 86 -3.44 12.17 20.58
CA VAL A 86 -4.56 12.83 21.28
C VAL A 86 -4.84 12.22 22.66
N LEU A 87 -4.44 10.98 22.90
CA LEU A 87 -4.64 10.29 24.18
C LEU A 87 -3.79 10.87 25.33
N ASN A 88 -2.68 11.58 25.04
CA ASN A 88 -1.78 12.09 26.07
C ASN A 88 -2.07 13.55 26.48
N ALA A 89 -2.77 14.31 25.62
CA ALA A 89 -3.15 15.70 25.92
C ALA A 89 -4.35 15.79 26.89
N GLY A 90 -5.21 14.76 26.93
CA GLY A 90 -6.39 14.71 27.81
C GLY A 90 -6.08 14.48 29.30
N LEU A 91 -4.93 13.89 29.65
CA LEU A 91 -4.59 13.59 31.04
C LEU A 91 -4.13 14.80 31.86
N ILE A 92 -3.76 15.91 31.23
CA ILE A 92 -3.23 17.10 31.93
C ILE A 92 -4.38 17.92 32.57
N TRP A 93 -5.60 17.82 32.03
CA TRP A 93 -6.78 18.54 32.53
C TRP A 93 -7.47 17.89 33.74
N ILE A 94 -7.17 16.63 34.05
CA ILE A 94 -7.77 15.86 35.17
C ILE A 94 -7.19 16.26 36.54
N LYS A 95 -6.14 17.09 36.59
CA LYS A 95 -5.55 17.58 37.85
C LYS A 95 -6.31 18.73 38.52
N SER A 96 -7.51 19.08 38.04
CA SER A 96 -8.38 20.10 38.65
C SER A 96 -9.38 19.47 39.64
N PRO A 97 -9.38 19.86 40.93
CA PRO A 97 -10.21 19.25 41.99
C PRO A 97 -11.73 19.50 41.85
N PHE A 98 -12.20 20.19 40.80
CA PHE A 98 -13.59 20.62 40.66
C PHE A 98 -14.47 19.72 39.77
N THR A 99 -13.95 18.61 39.22
CA THR A 99 -14.67 17.81 38.18
C THR A 99 -15.07 16.40 38.62
N TRP A 100 -14.98 16.08 39.92
CA TRP A 100 -15.16 14.70 40.40
C TRP A 100 -16.59 14.14 40.25
N ALA A 101 -17.61 15.02 40.23
CA ALA A 101 -19.01 14.59 40.12
C ALA A 101 -19.44 14.22 38.69
N ALA A 102 -18.76 14.73 37.65
CA ALA A 102 -19.08 14.43 36.26
C ALA A 102 -18.28 13.23 35.71
N ALA A 103 -17.12 12.93 36.31
CA ALA A 103 -16.23 11.86 35.85
C ALA A 103 -16.77 10.44 36.13
N SER A 104 -17.57 10.23 37.18
CA SER A 104 -18.06 8.88 37.53
C SER A 104 -19.05 8.31 36.52
N ALA A 105 -19.89 9.16 35.91
CA ALA A 105 -20.81 8.75 34.85
C ALA A 105 -20.09 8.50 33.51
N PHE A 106 -18.99 9.23 33.24
CA PHE A 106 -18.21 9.08 32.02
C PHE A 106 -17.28 7.86 32.06
N CYS A 107 -16.73 7.51 33.22
CA CYS A 107 -15.93 6.29 33.38
C CYS A 107 -16.76 5.02 33.13
N LEU A 108 -18.03 4.99 33.55
CA LEU A 108 -18.92 3.85 33.28
C LEU A 108 -19.20 3.68 31.77
N LEU A 109 -19.28 4.78 31.01
CA LEU A 109 -19.41 4.73 29.55
C LEU A 109 -18.12 4.28 28.87
N LEU A 110 -16.95 4.70 29.36
CA LEU A 110 -15.66 4.27 28.81
C LEU A 110 -15.33 2.80 29.07
N PHE A 111 -15.78 2.23 30.20
CA PHE A 111 -15.65 0.79 30.45
C PHE A 111 -16.58 -0.06 29.57
N LEU A 112 -17.68 0.49 29.05
CA LEU A 112 -18.53 -0.20 28.07
C LEU A 112 -18.01 -0.07 26.63
N SER A 113 -17.24 0.99 26.31
CA SER A 113 -16.73 1.27 24.96
C SER A 113 -15.30 0.78 24.71
N ASN A 114 -14.77 -0.15 25.52
CA ASN A 114 -13.49 -0.79 25.25
C ASN A 114 -13.63 -1.79 24.07
N GLU A 115 -13.90 -1.27 22.88
CA GLU A 115 -13.66 -2.03 21.66
C GLU A 115 -12.15 -2.10 21.45
N ASN A 116 -11.64 -3.33 21.41
CA ASN A 116 -10.29 -3.65 21.01
C ASN A 116 -9.97 -2.90 19.71
N VAL A 117 -8.98 -2.01 19.74
CA VAL A 117 -8.50 -1.29 18.56
C VAL A 117 -7.77 -2.31 17.68
N ASN A 118 -8.54 -3.07 16.90
CA ASN A 118 -8.01 -4.04 15.96
C ASN A 118 -7.32 -3.31 14.81
N SER A 119 -6.03 -3.59 14.59
CA SER A 119 -5.34 -3.13 13.39
C SER A 119 -5.92 -3.86 12.18
N THR A 120 -6.72 -3.16 11.38
CA THR A 120 -7.26 -3.72 10.14
C THR A 120 -6.18 -3.74 9.06
N VAL A 121 -5.88 -4.91 8.52
CA VAL A 121 -4.98 -5.05 7.38
C VAL A 121 -5.68 -4.50 6.14
N VAL A 122 -5.17 -3.39 5.60
CA VAL A 122 -5.81 -2.67 4.48
C VAL A 122 -5.56 -3.35 3.13
N SER A 123 -4.36 -3.90 2.93
CA SER A 123 -4.02 -4.68 1.74
C SER A 123 -2.87 -5.63 2.02
N THR A 124 -2.80 -6.70 1.23
CA THR A 124 -1.69 -7.65 1.23
C THR A 124 -1.31 -7.94 -0.21
N TYR A 125 -0.01 -8.14 -0.46
CA TYR A 125 0.54 -8.37 -1.79
C TYR A 125 1.53 -9.53 -1.71
N SER A 126 1.42 -10.45 -2.67
CA SER A 126 2.41 -11.52 -2.89
C SER A 126 3.14 -11.23 -4.19
N PRO A 127 4.47 -11.04 -4.17
CA PRO A 127 5.27 -10.86 -5.38
C PRO A 127 5.29 -12.11 -6.26
N ASP A 128 5.20 -13.30 -5.65
CA ASP A 128 5.22 -14.58 -6.34
C ASP A 128 3.79 -15.05 -6.66
N PRO A 129 3.43 -15.27 -7.94
CA PRO A 129 2.10 -15.73 -8.34
C PRO A 129 1.78 -17.17 -7.89
N SER A 130 2.78 -17.96 -7.52
CA SER A 130 2.59 -19.31 -6.97
C SER A 130 2.19 -19.30 -5.49
N VAL A 131 2.34 -18.16 -4.81
CA VAL A 131 2.03 -17.98 -3.39
C VAL A 131 0.74 -17.18 -3.24
N SER A 132 -0.26 -17.76 -2.59
CA SER A 132 -1.54 -17.14 -2.33
C SER A 132 -1.67 -16.70 -0.87
N ILE A 133 -2.23 -15.51 -0.66
CA ILE A 133 -2.57 -15.02 0.69
C ILE A 133 -3.98 -15.50 1.02
N VAL A 134 -4.08 -16.43 1.97
CA VAL A 134 -5.35 -17.05 2.39
C VAL A 134 -6.11 -16.15 3.35
N SER A 135 -5.39 -15.54 4.30
CA SER A 135 -5.97 -14.60 5.25
C SER A 135 -4.91 -13.68 5.84
N ALA A 136 -5.32 -12.48 6.22
CA ALA A 136 -4.50 -11.56 6.98
C ALA A 136 -5.37 -10.88 8.03
N GLY A 137 -5.03 -11.04 9.30
CA GLY A 137 -5.84 -10.52 10.38
C GLY A 137 -5.16 -10.64 11.74
N PHE A 138 -5.68 -9.89 12.71
CA PHE A 138 -5.22 -10.00 14.08
C PHE A 138 -5.73 -11.31 14.70
N ASN A 139 -4.82 -12.13 15.22
CA ASN A 139 -5.14 -13.33 15.98
C ASN A 139 -4.91 -13.05 17.46
N GLU A 140 -5.98 -13.11 18.26
CA GLU A 140 -5.94 -12.80 19.69
C GLU A 140 -5.12 -13.82 20.50
N GLU A 141 -5.13 -15.10 20.12
CA GLU A 141 -4.38 -16.16 20.79
C GLU A 141 -2.87 -16.00 20.60
N ALA A 142 -2.45 -15.56 19.41
CA ALA A 142 -1.06 -15.23 19.11
C ALA A 142 -0.66 -13.82 19.58
N GLY A 143 -1.63 -12.97 19.94
CA GLY A 143 -1.40 -11.56 20.27
C GLY A 143 -0.75 -10.76 19.13
N ALA A 144 -0.94 -11.19 17.87
CA ALA A 144 -0.23 -10.64 16.72
C ALA A 144 -1.07 -10.68 15.43
N THR A 145 -0.69 -9.85 14.46
CA THR A 145 -1.21 -9.93 13.10
C THR A 145 -0.61 -11.15 12.41
N VAL A 146 -1.47 -12.09 12.03
CA VAL A 146 -1.10 -13.33 11.36
C VAL A 146 -1.50 -13.24 9.89
N ILE A 147 -0.56 -13.53 9.00
CA ILE A 147 -0.78 -13.66 7.56
C ILE A 147 -0.61 -15.14 7.23
N LYS A 148 -1.68 -15.78 6.75
CA LYS A 148 -1.66 -17.17 6.30
C LYS A 148 -1.40 -17.20 4.80
N LEU A 149 -0.34 -17.90 4.42
CA LEU A 149 0.09 -18.08 3.04
C LEU A 149 -0.09 -19.55 2.63
N GLU A 150 -0.40 -19.77 1.36
CA GLU A 150 -0.42 -21.08 0.69
C GLU A 150 0.50 -21.05 -0.53
N GLY A 151 1.03 -22.21 -0.93
CA GLY A 151 1.96 -22.31 -2.07
C GLY A 151 3.45 -22.19 -1.70
N LEU A 152 3.77 -21.99 -0.42
CA LEU A 152 5.17 -22.05 0.06
C LEU A 152 5.63 -23.48 0.30
N GLU A 153 6.91 -23.73 0.03
CA GLU A 153 7.55 -25.00 0.35
C GLU A 153 7.56 -25.22 1.88
N ARG A 154 7.38 -26.48 2.30
CA ARG A 154 7.35 -26.84 3.72
C ARG A 154 8.74 -26.61 4.32
N ILE A 155 8.81 -25.76 5.34
CA ILE A 155 10.05 -25.60 6.11
C ILE A 155 10.27 -26.87 6.95
N PRO A 156 11.46 -27.49 6.89
CA PRO A 156 11.81 -28.65 7.73
C PRO A 156 11.77 -28.33 9.23
N ASP A 157 11.33 -29.29 10.03
CA ASP A 157 11.17 -29.13 11.49
C ASP A 157 12.52 -28.94 12.23
N ASP A 158 13.64 -29.25 11.59
CA ASP A 158 15.01 -29.08 12.09
C ASP A 158 15.65 -27.73 11.70
N THR A 159 14.89 -26.83 11.05
CA THR A 159 15.38 -25.51 10.66
C THR A 159 15.48 -24.59 11.89
N ASP A 160 16.69 -24.14 12.20
CA ASP A 160 16.92 -23.11 13.23
C ASP A 160 16.66 -21.71 12.65
N PHE A 161 15.85 -20.91 13.34
CA PHE A 161 15.54 -19.53 12.92
C PHE A 161 16.32 -18.55 13.78
N SER A 162 17.41 -17.99 13.24
CA SER A 162 18.10 -16.87 13.87
C SER A 162 17.35 -15.55 13.59
N VAL A 163 16.65 -15.02 14.60
CA VAL A 163 15.99 -13.72 14.48
C VAL A 163 17.03 -12.61 14.58
N ASN A 164 17.38 -12.02 13.45
CA ASN A 164 18.19 -10.81 13.41
C ASN A 164 17.28 -9.59 13.40
N HIS A 165 17.29 -8.84 14.51
CA HIS A 165 16.44 -7.66 14.66
C HIS A 165 17.05 -6.46 13.94
N ILE A 166 16.73 -6.32 12.65
CA ILE A 166 17.13 -5.17 11.84
C ILE A 166 16.43 -3.92 12.38
N VAL A 167 17.20 -2.85 12.61
CA VAL A 167 16.66 -1.57 13.12
C VAL A 167 16.95 -0.37 12.23
N SER A 168 17.94 -0.49 11.35
CA SER A 168 18.30 0.57 10.40
C SER A 168 18.92 -0.01 9.13
N TYR A 169 18.96 0.80 8.08
CA TYR A 169 19.66 0.51 6.84
C TYR A 169 20.40 1.75 6.35
N ASP A 170 21.44 1.55 5.56
CA ASP A 170 22.23 2.62 4.96
C ASP A 170 22.59 2.32 3.49
N ARG A 171 22.65 3.37 2.69
CA ARG A 171 23.03 3.38 1.27
C ARG A 171 24.44 3.93 1.03
N LEU A 172 25.21 4.27 2.07
CA LEU A 172 26.59 4.80 1.97
C LEU A 172 27.64 3.78 1.47
N GLY A 173 27.22 2.56 1.08
CA GLY A 173 28.10 1.56 0.48
C GLY A 173 28.56 1.92 -0.94
N PRO A 174 29.38 1.07 -1.60
CA PRO A 174 29.64 1.20 -3.03
C PRO A 174 28.29 1.33 -3.79
N PRO A 175 28.21 2.17 -4.84
CA PRO A 175 26.99 2.30 -5.62
C PRO A 175 26.57 0.90 -6.09
N GLY A 176 25.34 0.50 -5.73
CA GLY A 176 24.90 -0.88 -5.94
C GLY A 176 24.57 -1.65 -4.65
N PHE A 177 24.75 -1.12 -3.43
CA PHE A 177 24.53 -1.92 -2.21
C PHE A 177 23.81 -1.17 -1.07
N VAL A 178 22.92 -1.88 -0.37
CA VAL A 178 22.25 -1.46 0.88
C VAL A 178 22.72 -2.33 2.02
N HIS A 179 23.20 -1.73 3.11
CA HIS A 179 23.60 -2.41 4.33
C HIS A 179 22.48 -2.32 5.37
N PHE A 180 22.20 -3.40 6.08
CA PHE A 180 21.22 -3.47 7.17
C PHE A 180 21.93 -3.73 8.49
N TYR A 181 21.53 -3.00 9.53
CA TYR A 181 22.20 -3.03 10.84
C TYR A 181 21.26 -3.54 11.94
N ASN A 182 21.86 -4.22 12.93
CA ASN A 182 21.17 -4.61 14.17
C ASN A 182 21.21 -3.47 15.21
N LYS A 183 20.65 -3.73 16.41
CA LYS A 183 20.63 -2.78 17.53
C LYS A 183 22.03 -2.41 18.05
N GLN A 184 23.04 -3.20 17.73
CA GLN A 184 24.43 -3.01 18.11
C GLN A 184 25.23 -2.27 17.02
N ASP A 185 24.56 -1.81 15.95
CA ASP A 185 25.17 -1.14 14.79
C ASP A 185 26.12 -2.05 13.99
N GLU A 186 25.92 -3.36 14.07
CA GLU A 186 26.66 -4.34 13.27
C GLU A 186 25.89 -4.64 11.98
N VAL A 187 26.62 -4.72 10.86
CA VAL A 187 26.06 -5.10 9.56
C VAL A 187 25.62 -6.56 9.63
N VAL A 188 24.34 -6.80 9.34
CA VAL A 188 23.75 -8.14 9.34
C VAL A 188 23.45 -8.64 7.92
N TYR A 189 23.07 -7.73 7.03
CA TYR A 189 22.70 -8.08 5.66
C TYR A 189 23.20 -7.02 4.68
N ILE A 190 23.59 -7.45 3.48
CA ILE A 190 23.99 -6.59 2.37
C ILE A 190 23.16 -7.00 1.17
N MET A 191 22.42 -6.06 0.59
CA MET A 191 21.57 -6.29 -0.57
C MET A 191 22.11 -5.52 -1.77
N GLU A 192 22.29 -6.20 -2.89
CA GLU A 192 22.61 -5.55 -4.16
C GLU A 192 21.39 -4.76 -4.67
N THR A 193 21.63 -3.63 -5.29
CA THR A 193 20.61 -2.79 -5.91
C THR A 193 20.68 -2.89 -7.42
N ASP A 194 19.52 -2.79 -8.07
CA ASP A 194 19.40 -2.73 -9.51
C ASP A 194 19.96 -1.42 -10.12
N GLU A 195 19.84 -1.30 -11.44
CA GLU A 195 20.22 -0.10 -12.21
C GLU A 195 19.45 1.18 -11.81
N HIS A 196 18.38 1.04 -11.03
CA HIS A 196 17.58 2.13 -10.49
C HIS A 196 17.84 2.40 -9.00
N GLY A 197 18.80 1.71 -8.38
CA GLY A 197 19.14 1.85 -6.97
C GLY A 197 18.08 1.29 -6.02
N LEU A 198 17.21 0.41 -6.53
CA LEU A 198 16.22 -0.32 -5.74
C LEU A 198 16.79 -1.68 -5.32
N PRO A 199 16.42 -2.19 -4.14
CA PRO A 199 16.83 -3.52 -3.71
C PRO A 199 16.46 -4.57 -4.76
N ASN A 200 17.45 -5.35 -5.22
CA ASN A 200 17.26 -6.41 -6.18
C ASN A 200 16.58 -7.61 -5.49
N VAL A 201 15.26 -7.65 -5.57
CA VAL A 201 14.43 -8.79 -5.15
C VAL A 201 14.26 -9.66 -6.39
N PHE A 202 15.03 -10.74 -6.47
CA PHE A 202 14.81 -11.83 -7.43
C PHE A 202 13.46 -12.50 -7.19
#